data_AF-A0A0G1BAX6-F1
#
_entry.id   AF-A0A0G1BAX6-F1
#
_cell.length_a   1.000
_cell.length_b   1.000
_cell.length_c   1.000
_cell.angle_alpha   90.00
_cell.angle_beta   90.00
_cell.angle_gamma   90.00
#
_symmetry.space_group_name_H-M   'P 1'
#
loop_
_entity.id
_entity.type
_entity.pdbx_description
1 polymer ?
#
loop_
_entity_poly.entity_id
_entity_poly.type
_entity_poly.pdbx_seq_one_letter_code
_entity_poly.pdbx_strand_id
1 'polypeptide(L)'
;MGFGSLAIGGSETIVPVDTNFGIVVEKINANARVIANVDPGNEREYIAVLSQGVAHAKGTVYPGEKGNIYLFSHSADAPWNIVRFNAIFYLLGKLDPGDRIILFYQGRRYDYIVFDKAIVGAHDTDYLTRTYDESVLTLQTCDPPGTLVNRMIVRARLAGS
;
A
#
# COMPACT_ATOMS: atom_id res chain seq x y z
N MET A 1 3.36 -45.38 -19.91
CA MET A 1 2.20 -44.46 -19.84
C MET A 1 2.68 -43.18 -19.22
N GLY A 2 2.85 -42.14 -20.03
CA GLY A 2 3.36 -40.85 -19.59
C GLY A 2 2.24 -39.99 -19.01
N PHE A 3 2.48 -39.42 -17.83
CA PHE A 3 1.68 -38.32 -17.33
C PHE A 3 2.49 -37.05 -17.52
N GLY A 4 2.21 -36.36 -18.63
CA GLY A 4 2.50 -34.94 -18.74
C GLY A 4 1.45 -34.18 -17.92
N SER A 5 1.91 -33.38 -16.97
CA SER A 5 1.07 -32.35 -16.35
C SER A 5 1.93 -31.13 -16.07
N LEU A 6 1.82 -30.20 -17.02
CA LEU A 6 2.00 -28.75 -16.92
C LEU A 6 3.26 -28.24 -16.20
N ALA A 7 4.21 -27.80 -17.01
CA ALA A 7 5.08 -26.70 -16.67
C ALA A 7 4.22 -25.49 -16.28
N ILE A 8 4.15 -25.17 -14.98
CA ILE A 8 3.69 -23.88 -14.50
C ILE A 8 4.77 -22.88 -14.95
N GLY A 9 4.43 -22.12 -16.00
CA GLY A 9 5.25 -21.05 -16.52
C GLY A 9 5.62 -20.09 -15.39
N GLY A 10 6.92 -19.78 -15.33
CA GLY A 10 7.48 -18.89 -14.33
C GLY A 10 6.83 -17.52 -14.37
N SER A 11 6.19 -17.16 -13.26
CA SER A 11 6.13 -15.79 -12.79
C SER A 11 6.83 -15.85 -11.44
N GLU A 12 7.91 -15.10 -11.26
CA GLU A 12 8.53 -14.89 -9.95
C GLU A 12 7.45 -14.35 -9.01
N THR A 13 6.74 -15.27 -8.35
CA THR A 13 5.59 -14.91 -7.54
C THR A 13 6.19 -14.35 -6.26
N ILE A 14 6.23 -13.01 -6.14
CA ILE A 14 6.63 -12.40 -4.88
C ILE A 14 5.70 -12.97 -3.81
N VAL A 15 6.27 -13.81 -2.94
CA VAL A 15 5.53 -14.42 -1.83
C VAL A 15 5.22 -13.28 -0.86
N PRO A 16 3.94 -12.96 -0.63
CA PRO A 16 3.60 -11.89 0.30
C PRO A 16 4.08 -12.27 1.71
N VAL A 17 4.61 -11.29 2.44
CA VAL A 17 4.98 -11.50 3.85
C VAL A 17 3.77 -11.85 4.72
N ASP A 18 2.57 -11.45 4.29
CA ASP A 18 1.31 -11.73 4.97
C ASP A 18 0.18 -11.89 3.94
N THR A 19 -0.50 -13.04 3.95
CA THR A 19 -1.65 -13.33 3.07
C THR A 19 -2.99 -12.92 3.70
N ASN A 20 -3.04 -12.66 5.02
CA ASN A 20 -4.24 -12.23 5.71
C ASN A 20 -4.51 -10.74 5.50
N PHE A 21 -3.46 -9.91 5.59
CA PHE A 21 -3.52 -8.53 5.12
C PHE A 21 -2.11 -8.05 4.77
N GLY A 22 -1.81 -7.95 3.47
CA GLY A 22 -0.49 -7.59 2.99
C GLY A 22 -0.53 -6.80 1.69
N ILE A 23 0.56 -6.10 1.39
CA ILE A 23 0.75 -5.33 0.17
C ILE A 23 2.07 -5.71 -0.50
N VAL A 24 2.02 -5.88 -1.82
CA VAL A 24 3.17 -6.13 -2.68
C VAL A 24 3.16 -5.16 -3.85
N VAL A 25 4.29 -4.50 -4.10
CA VAL A 25 4.49 -3.62 -5.25
C VAL A 25 5.83 -3.97 -5.90
N GLU A 26 5.76 -4.70 -7.00
CA GLU A 26 6.93 -5.32 -7.65
C GLU A 26 7.93 -4.28 -8.15
N LYS A 27 7.44 -3.20 -8.80
CA LYS A 27 8.29 -2.13 -9.38
C LYS A 27 9.23 -1.48 -8.37
N ILE A 28 8.84 -1.45 -7.09
CA ILE A 28 9.62 -0.84 -6.02
C ILE A 28 10.14 -1.86 -5.01
N ASN A 29 9.96 -3.16 -5.29
CA ASN A 29 10.30 -4.27 -4.41
C ASN A 29 9.76 -4.08 -2.97
N ALA A 30 8.53 -3.56 -2.87
CA ALA A 30 7.86 -3.37 -1.60
C ALA A 30 7.02 -4.61 -1.29
N ASN A 31 7.20 -5.17 -0.09
CA ASN A 31 6.43 -6.31 0.40
C ASN A 31 6.26 -6.16 1.92
N ALA A 32 5.02 -5.94 2.37
CA ALA A 32 4.76 -5.59 3.76
C ALA A 32 3.42 -6.13 4.25
N ARG A 33 3.37 -6.39 5.56
CA ARG A 33 2.11 -6.63 6.27
C ARG A 33 1.34 -5.32 6.43
N VAL A 34 0.03 -5.42 6.37
CA VAL A 34 -0.90 -4.32 6.60
C VAL A 34 -1.60 -4.55 7.94
N ILE A 35 -1.54 -3.57 8.82
CA ILE A 35 -2.21 -3.60 10.12
C ILE A 35 -3.55 -2.87 9.95
N ALA A 36 -4.65 -3.59 10.18
CA ALA A 36 -6.01 -3.09 10.03
C ALA A 36 -6.39 -2.07 11.12
N ASN A 37 -7.35 -1.19 10.79
CA ASN A 37 -8.08 -0.31 11.73
C ASN A 37 -7.22 0.60 12.61
N VAL A 38 -6.18 1.19 12.04
CA VAL A 38 -5.31 2.14 12.75
C VAL A 38 -5.94 3.53 12.70
N ASP A 39 -6.08 4.18 13.85
CA ASP A 39 -6.60 5.54 13.92
C ASP A 39 -5.54 6.57 13.47
N PRO A 40 -5.72 7.26 12.32
CA PRO A 40 -4.77 8.27 11.86
C PRO A 40 -4.79 9.55 12.72
N GLY A 41 -5.80 9.74 13.57
CA GLY A 41 -5.86 10.85 14.53
C GLY A 41 -5.13 10.57 15.85
N ASN A 42 -4.71 9.33 16.10
CA ASN A 42 -4.01 8.94 17.32
C ASN A 42 -2.53 8.68 17.06
N GLU A 43 -1.72 9.72 17.25
CA GLU A 43 -0.27 9.68 17.00
C GLU A 43 0.45 8.53 17.71
N ARG A 44 0.13 8.29 18.97
CA ARG A 44 0.80 7.23 19.74
C ARG A 44 0.50 5.84 19.17
N GLU A 45 -0.73 5.63 18.72
CA GLU A 45 -1.18 4.36 18.15
C GLU A 45 -0.56 4.15 16.77
N TYR A 46 -0.71 5.12 15.86
CA TYR A 46 -0.21 4.92 14.50
C TYR A 46 1.32 4.86 14.46
N ILE A 47 2.06 5.63 15.26
CA ILE A 47 3.55 5.55 15.29
C ILE A 47 4.00 4.14 15.68
N ALA A 48 3.36 3.52 16.68
CA ALA A 48 3.70 2.17 17.10
C ALA A 48 3.45 1.14 15.99
N VAL A 49 2.38 1.32 15.21
CA VAL A 49 2.02 0.42 14.10
C VAL A 49 2.93 0.64 12.88
N LEU A 50 3.25 1.88 12.56
CA LEU A 50 4.11 2.24 11.44
C LEU A 50 5.53 1.67 11.57
N SER A 51 6.00 1.38 12.80
CA SER A 51 7.26 0.66 13.04
C SER A 51 7.22 -0.82 12.60
N GLN A 52 6.02 -1.38 12.39
CA GLN A 52 5.81 -2.81 12.09
C GLN A 52 5.41 -3.06 10.62
N GLY A 53 5.02 -2.03 9.87
CA GLY A 53 4.61 -2.17 8.48
C GLY A 53 3.73 -1.03 7.97
N VAL A 54 2.71 -1.38 7.20
CA VAL A 54 1.74 -0.44 6.60
C VAL A 54 0.49 -0.40 7.47
N ALA A 55 -0.04 0.80 7.71
CA ALA A 55 -1.27 0.99 8.46
C ALA A 55 -2.46 1.16 7.52
N HIS A 56 -3.55 0.45 7.77
CA HIS A 56 -4.84 0.69 7.14
C HIS A 56 -5.67 1.64 8.01
N ALA A 57 -6.12 2.75 7.44
CA ALA A 57 -6.84 3.77 8.18
C ALA A 57 -8.22 3.27 8.64
N LYS A 58 -8.49 3.47 9.92
CA LYS A 58 -9.80 3.22 10.52
C LYS A 58 -10.87 4.08 9.84
N GLY A 59 -12.01 3.46 9.54
CA GLY A 59 -13.13 4.11 8.84
C GLY A 59 -13.05 4.03 7.31
N THR A 60 -12.02 3.38 6.76
CA THR A 60 -11.91 3.10 5.32
C THR A 60 -12.28 1.63 5.03
N VAL A 61 -12.64 1.31 3.79
CA VAL A 61 -13.14 -0.02 3.42
C VAL A 61 -12.01 -1.02 3.21
N TYR A 62 -12.34 -2.32 3.18
CA TYR A 62 -11.36 -3.39 2.96
C TYR A 62 -11.22 -3.79 1.48
N PRO A 63 -10.13 -4.50 1.11
CA PRO A 63 -9.95 -5.02 -0.24
C PRO A 63 -11.12 -5.90 -0.69
N GLY A 64 -11.68 -5.58 -1.87
CA GLY A 64 -12.84 -6.25 -2.44
C GLY A 64 -14.18 -5.53 -2.18
N GLU A 65 -14.19 -4.50 -1.33
CA GLU A 65 -15.35 -3.64 -1.12
C GLU A 65 -15.30 -2.40 -2.02
N LYS A 66 -16.47 -1.84 -2.33
CA LYS A 66 -16.58 -0.55 -3.02
C LYS A 66 -16.27 0.58 -2.04
N GLY A 67 -15.46 1.54 -2.46
CA GLY A 67 -15.03 2.65 -1.64
C GLY A 67 -13.52 2.83 -1.67
N ASN A 68 -13.03 3.62 -0.72
CA ASN A 68 -11.61 3.94 -0.57
C ASN A 68 -10.98 3.05 0.49
N ILE A 69 -9.95 2.30 0.13
CA ILE A 69 -9.05 1.58 1.03
C ILE A 69 -7.85 2.50 1.23
N TYR A 70 -7.63 2.97 2.45
CA TYR A 70 -6.56 3.94 2.69
C TYR A 70 -5.42 3.32 3.48
N LEU A 71 -4.25 3.23 2.84
CA LEU A 71 -3.05 2.69 3.46
C LEU A 71 -1.99 3.78 3.58
N PHE A 72 -1.34 3.86 4.73
CA PHE A 72 -0.28 4.83 4.98
C PHE A 72 0.93 4.19 5.66
N SER A 73 2.13 4.70 5.36
CA SER A 73 3.38 4.25 5.95
C SER A 73 4.31 5.42 6.29
N HIS A 74 5.30 5.19 7.15
CA HIS A 74 6.30 6.19 7.51
C HIS A 74 7.27 6.42 6.35
N SER A 75 7.66 7.67 6.10
CA SER A 75 8.92 7.94 5.40
C SER A 75 10.06 7.86 6.42
N ALA A 76 11.10 7.06 6.20
CA ALA A 76 12.21 6.93 7.15
C ALA A 76 12.79 8.30 7.55
N ASP A 77 12.84 8.62 8.85
CA ASP A 77 13.35 9.89 9.40
C ASP A 77 14.87 10.08 9.23
N ALA A 78 15.60 9.07 8.76
CA ALA A 78 17.04 9.18 8.53
C ALA A 78 17.51 8.29 7.35
N PRO A 79 18.24 8.85 6.37
CA PRO A 79 18.82 8.07 5.26
C PRO A 79 19.78 6.97 5.73
N TRP A 80 20.36 7.11 6.92
CA TRP A 80 21.28 6.11 7.50
C TRP A 80 20.58 4.88 8.10
N ASN A 81 19.25 4.86 8.15
CA ASN A 81 18.47 3.76 8.73
C ASN A 81 17.48 3.13 7.74
N ILE A 82 17.62 3.41 6.45
CA ILE A 82 16.79 2.86 5.35
C ILE A 82 16.80 1.33 5.35
N VAL A 83 17.91 0.70 5.74
CA VAL A 83 18.06 -0.76 5.83
C VAL A 83 17.34 -1.34 7.06
N ARG A 84 17.13 -0.57 8.13
CA ARG A 84 16.44 -1.05 9.35
C ARG A 84 14.95 -0.72 9.41
N PHE A 85 14.51 0.37 8.77
CA PHE A 85 13.16 0.92 8.96
C PHE A 85 12.12 0.48 7.95
N ASN A 86 12.43 -0.47 7.05
CA ASN A 86 11.43 -1.07 6.18
C ASN A 86 10.63 0.03 5.45
N ALA A 87 11.35 0.90 4.72
CA ALA A 87 10.79 2.11 4.11
C ALA A 87 9.95 1.74 2.86
N ILE A 88 8.88 0.98 3.10
CA ILE A 88 8.05 0.26 2.12
C ILE A 88 7.48 1.24 1.09
N PHE A 89 7.08 2.44 1.52
CA PHE A 89 6.56 3.50 0.64
C PHE A 89 7.58 4.61 0.35
N TYR A 90 8.86 4.46 0.70
CA TYR A 90 9.88 5.43 0.32
C TYR A 90 9.95 5.64 -1.19
N LEU A 91 9.74 4.56 -1.95
CA LEU A 91 9.74 4.56 -3.40
C LEU A 91 8.35 4.74 -4.02
N LEU A 92 7.33 5.06 -3.23
CA LEU A 92 5.95 5.21 -3.73
C LEU A 92 5.86 6.27 -4.84
N GLY A 93 6.66 7.35 -4.75
CA GLY A 93 6.75 8.37 -5.79
C GLY A 93 7.28 7.88 -7.15
N LYS A 94 7.93 6.70 -7.21
CA LYS A 94 8.37 6.05 -8.45
C LYS A 94 7.26 5.28 -9.16
N LEU A 95 6.08 5.18 -8.56
CA LEU A 95 4.93 4.60 -9.24
C LEU A 95 4.32 5.59 -10.22
N ASP A 96 3.90 5.09 -11.35
CA ASP A 96 3.30 5.83 -12.45
C ASP A 96 1.96 5.17 -12.83
N PRO A 97 1.03 5.92 -13.46
CA PRO A 97 -0.21 5.35 -13.97
C PRO A 97 0.07 4.15 -14.88
N GLY A 98 -0.62 3.04 -14.62
CA GLY A 98 -0.42 1.75 -15.28
C GLY A 98 0.35 0.72 -14.45
N ASP A 99 1.03 1.14 -13.39
CA ASP A 99 1.74 0.20 -12.51
C ASP A 99 0.78 -0.66 -11.67
N ARG A 100 1.20 -1.89 -11.37
CA ARG A 100 0.42 -2.84 -10.58
C ARG A 100 0.80 -2.79 -9.10
N ILE A 101 -0.24 -2.82 -8.27
CA ILE A 101 -0.15 -3.01 -6.82
C ILE A 101 -1.00 -4.23 -6.47
N ILE A 102 -0.47 -5.13 -5.65
CA ILE A 102 -1.14 -6.35 -5.25
C ILE A 102 -1.45 -6.24 -3.76
N LEU A 103 -2.73 -6.38 -3.40
CA LEU A 103 -3.15 -6.55 -2.02
C LEU A 103 -3.56 -7.99 -1.76
N PHE A 104 -3.15 -8.51 -0.63
CA PHE A 104 -3.63 -9.79 -0.11
C PHE A 104 -4.53 -9.51 1.07
N TYR A 105 -5.73 -10.10 1.08
CA TYR A 105 -6.67 -9.97 2.17
C TYR A 105 -7.45 -11.28 2.36
N GLN A 106 -7.43 -11.81 3.58
CA GLN A 106 -8.06 -13.08 3.95
C GLN A 106 -7.70 -14.25 3.01
N GLY A 107 -6.43 -14.33 2.59
CA GLY A 107 -5.94 -15.36 1.68
C GLY A 107 -6.31 -15.15 0.21
N ARG A 108 -7.00 -14.05 -0.13
CA ARG A 108 -7.36 -13.68 -1.51
C ARG A 108 -6.44 -12.58 -2.03
N ARG A 109 -6.14 -12.64 -3.33
CA ARG A 109 -5.32 -11.66 -4.05
C ARG A 109 -6.24 -10.62 -4.69
N TYR A 110 -5.87 -9.36 -4.64
CA TYR A 110 -6.56 -8.25 -5.29
C TYR A 110 -5.53 -7.42 -6.04
N ASP A 111 -5.69 -7.29 -7.34
CA ASP A 111 -4.79 -6.55 -8.20
C ASP A 111 -5.37 -5.17 -8.50
N TYR A 112 -4.60 -4.14 -8.19
CA TYR A 112 -4.92 -2.74 -8.42
C TYR A 112 -3.96 -2.16 -9.46
N ILE A 113 -4.48 -1.27 -10.30
CA ILE A 113 -3.68 -0.52 -11.28
C ILE A 113 -3.69 0.96 -10.91
N VAL A 114 -2.50 1.54 -10.75
CA VAL A 114 -2.30 2.96 -10.49
C VAL A 114 -2.94 3.77 -11.62
N PHE A 115 -3.72 4.78 -11.27
CA PHE A 115 -4.31 5.70 -12.25
C PHE A 115 -3.95 7.16 -11.97
N ASP A 116 -3.49 7.48 -10.76
CA ASP A 116 -3.19 8.85 -10.37
C ASP A 116 -2.11 8.93 -9.28
N LYS A 117 -1.34 10.02 -9.32
CA LYS A 117 -0.30 10.37 -8.35
C LYS A 117 -0.35 11.87 -8.10
N ALA A 118 -0.38 12.27 -6.83
CA ALA A 118 -0.45 13.66 -6.41
C ALA A 118 0.44 13.93 -5.19
N ILE A 119 0.97 15.15 -5.10
CA ILE A 119 1.60 15.67 -3.88
C ILE A 119 0.63 16.69 -3.29
N VAL A 120 0.26 16.48 -2.03
CA VAL A 120 -0.75 17.29 -1.33
C VAL A 120 -0.18 17.85 -0.02
N GLY A 121 -0.79 18.89 0.52
CA GLY A 121 -0.39 19.44 1.80
C GLY A 121 -0.66 18.47 2.95
N ALA A 122 0.12 18.55 4.03
CA ALA A 122 0.00 17.63 5.18
C ALA A 122 -1.39 17.63 5.87
N HIS A 123 -2.19 18.68 5.68
CA HIS A 123 -3.52 18.84 6.26
C HIS A 123 -4.66 18.50 5.29
N ASP A 124 -4.34 18.07 4.08
CA ASP A 124 -5.34 17.68 3.09
C ASP A 124 -5.85 16.27 3.39
N THR A 125 -7.05 16.19 3.95
CA THR A 125 -7.72 14.94 4.34
C THR A 125 -8.77 14.49 3.33
N ASP A 126 -8.92 15.20 2.20
CA ASP A 126 -9.93 14.89 1.19
C ASP A 126 -9.72 13.47 0.65
N TYR A 127 -8.46 13.06 0.46
CA TYR A 127 -8.09 11.74 -0.04
C TYR A 127 -8.41 10.59 0.93
N LEU A 128 -8.55 10.87 2.22
CA LEU A 128 -8.96 9.89 3.23
C LEU A 128 -10.48 9.71 3.22
N THR A 129 -11.24 10.81 3.13
CA THR A 129 -12.70 10.82 3.28
C THR A 129 -13.46 10.63 1.97
N ARG A 130 -12.77 10.72 0.83
CA ARG A 130 -13.39 10.57 -0.49
C ARG A 130 -14.02 9.21 -0.68
N THR A 131 -15.26 9.21 -1.13
CA THR A 131 -16.02 8.01 -1.50
C THR A 131 -15.87 7.71 -2.99
N TYR A 132 -15.85 6.44 -3.34
CA TYR A 132 -15.79 5.96 -4.72
C TYR A 132 -16.85 4.88 -4.94
N ASP A 133 -17.46 4.85 -6.12
CA ASP A 133 -18.44 3.82 -6.52
C ASP A 133 -17.77 2.50 -6.94
N GLU A 134 -16.45 2.51 -7.04
CA GLU A 134 -15.55 1.38 -7.33
C GLU A 134 -14.58 1.15 -6.17
N SER A 135 -13.81 0.06 -6.21
CA SER A 135 -12.79 -0.23 -5.20
C SER A 135 -11.49 0.51 -5.55
N VAL A 136 -11.18 1.52 -4.76
CA VAL A 136 -9.99 2.37 -4.93
C VAL A 136 -9.04 2.16 -3.76
N LEU A 137 -7.78 1.91 -4.07
CA LEU A 137 -6.68 1.89 -3.13
C LEU A 137 -5.95 3.23 -3.15
N THR A 138 -5.92 3.91 -2.01
CA THR A 138 -5.13 5.12 -1.80
C THR A 138 -3.94 4.80 -0.89
N LEU A 139 -2.73 5.06 -1.39
CA LEU A 139 -1.47 4.89 -0.67
C LEU A 139 -0.92 6.27 -0.31
N GLN A 140 -0.55 6.48 0.95
CA GLN A 140 0.05 7.72 1.44
C GLN A 140 1.44 7.48 2.05
N THR A 141 2.37 8.38 1.73
CA THR A 141 3.66 8.54 2.43
C THR A 141 4.03 10.03 2.53
N CYS A 142 5.08 10.38 3.28
CA CYS A 142 5.56 11.77 3.31
C CYS A 142 6.39 12.11 2.08
N ASP A 143 6.34 13.38 1.67
CA ASP A 143 7.14 13.91 0.56
C ASP A 143 7.69 15.31 0.90
N PRO A 144 8.99 15.57 0.69
CA PRO A 144 10.05 14.59 0.47
C PRO A 144 10.20 13.61 1.65
N PRO A 145 10.82 12.44 1.43
CA PRO A 145 11.05 11.50 2.52
C PRO A 145 11.82 12.11 3.71
N GLY A 146 11.38 11.83 4.93
CA GLY A 146 11.96 12.38 6.16
C GLY A 146 11.51 13.80 6.48
N THR A 147 10.46 14.28 5.80
CA THR A 147 9.84 15.59 6.08
C THR A 147 8.37 15.42 6.42
N LEU A 148 7.76 16.42 7.04
CA LEU A 148 6.33 16.43 7.35
C LEU A 148 5.53 17.42 6.48
N VAL A 149 6.17 18.05 5.50
CA VAL A 149 5.63 19.20 4.76
C VAL A 149 4.51 18.79 3.81
N ASN A 150 4.76 17.79 2.97
CA ASN A 150 3.78 17.29 2.02
C ASN A 150 3.54 15.79 2.21
N ARG A 151 2.51 15.30 1.52
CA ARG A 151 2.18 13.88 1.42
C ARG A 151 2.16 13.49 -0.05
N MET A 152 2.84 12.39 -0.38
CA MET A 152 2.70 11.72 -1.66
C MET A 152 1.52 10.78 -1.56
N ILE A 153 0.56 10.97 -2.49
CA ILE A 153 -0.62 10.15 -2.64
C ILE A 153 -0.53 9.41 -3.97
N VAL A 154 -0.72 8.09 -3.92
CA VAL A 154 -0.88 7.26 -5.12
C VAL A 154 -2.24 6.58 -5.04
N ARG A 155 -3.01 6.66 -6.12
CA ARG A 155 -4.33 6.05 -6.21
C ARG A 155 -4.34 4.97 -7.29
N ALA A 156 -4.95 3.85 -6.96
CA ALA A 156 -5.08 2.70 -7.83
C ALA A 156 -6.50 2.14 -7.76
N ARG A 157 -6.97 1.57 -8.86
CA ARG A 157 -8.33 1.00 -8.97
C ARG A 157 -8.24 -0.51 -9.15
N LEU A 158 -9.21 -1.23 -8.60
CA LEU A 158 -9.27 -2.68 -8.71
C LEU A 158 -9.38 -3.10 -10.18
N ALA A 159 -8.47 -3.97 -10.62
CA ALA A 159 -8.45 -4.55 -11.96
C ALA A 159 -8.82 -6.04 -11.97
N GLY A 160 -8.64 -6.75 -10.84
CA GLY A 160 -9.03 -8.16 -10.70
C GLY A 160 -8.86 -8.68 -9.28
N SER A 161 -9.53 -9.78 -8.94
CA SER A 161 -9.50 -10.45 -7.63
C SER A 161 -9.65 -11.96 -7.76
#